data_AF-A0A2V1E883-F1
#
_entry.id   AF-A0A2V1E883-F1
#
_cell.length_a   1.000
_cell.length_b   1.000
_cell.length_c   1.000
_cell.angle_alpha   90.00
_cell.angle_beta   90.00
_cell.angle_gamma   90.00
#
_symmetry.space_group_name_H-M   'P 1'
#
loop_
_entity.id
_entity.type
_entity.pdbx_description
1 polymer ?
#
loop_
_entity_poly.entity_id
_entity_poly.type
_entity_poly.pdbx_seq_one_letter_code
_entity_poly.pdbx_strand_id
1 'polypeptide(L)'
;MVGTNFLRALYAGNLLWHASAFIHFSFRQKFMMHKLAKRPQSKTPSISSLPEGDPWHHDIMAYLGYINVGYAVLAGIRLWSHTKNPTLATSETDLDVLALAILGIANASQAWANFVLSAPSGRWIMGTGLDRITVLDALFTILDGYVVASSIIGL
;
A
#
# COMPACT_ATOMS: atom_id res chain seq x y z
N MET A 1 10.56 -12.63 -19.20
CA MET A 1 10.09 -13.47 -18.06
C MET A 1 10.78 -13.10 -16.75
N VAL A 2 10.00 -12.68 -15.75
CA VAL A 2 10.50 -12.29 -14.42
C VAL A 2 10.85 -13.52 -13.58
N GLY A 3 11.99 -13.50 -12.88
CA GLY A 3 12.46 -14.65 -12.11
C GLY A 3 11.64 -14.92 -10.85
N THR A 4 11.45 -16.20 -10.49
CA THR A 4 10.69 -16.65 -9.31
C THR A 4 11.16 -16.00 -8.01
N ASN A 5 12.47 -15.79 -7.83
CA ASN A 5 12.99 -15.13 -6.62
C ASN A 5 12.58 -13.66 -6.53
N PHE A 6 12.47 -12.96 -7.67
CA PHE A 6 11.95 -11.60 -7.70
C PHE A 6 10.47 -11.59 -7.33
N LEU A 7 9.66 -12.49 -7.89
CA LEU A 7 8.24 -12.61 -7.54
C LEU A 7 8.03 -12.89 -6.04
N ARG A 8 8.82 -13.80 -5.47
CA ARG A 8 8.81 -14.06 -4.01
C ARG A 8 9.14 -12.80 -3.21
N ALA A 9 10.18 -12.07 -3.60
CA ALA A 9 10.55 -10.83 -2.91
C ALA A 9 9.45 -9.77 -3.03
N LEU A 10 8.83 -9.64 -4.21
CA LEU A 10 7.76 -8.69 -4.47
C LEU A 10 6.49 -9.02 -3.66
N TYR A 11 6.06 -10.28 -3.64
CA TYR A 11 4.93 -10.70 -2.80
C TYR A 11 5.24 -10.59 -1.31
N ALA A 12 6.46 -10.89 -0.87
CA ALA A 12 6.85 -10.67 0.52
C ALA A 12 6.82 -9.17 0.89
N GLY A 13 7.29 -8.30 -0.01
CA GLY A 13 7.20 -6.86 0.14
C GLY A 13 5.76 -6.37 0.26
N ASN A 14 4.89 -6.74 -0.68
CA ASN A 14 3.47 -6.40 -0.64
C ASN A 14 2.78 -6.94 0.62
N LEU A 15 3.06 -8.19 1.02
CA LEU A 15 2.53 -8.77 2.26
C LEU A 15 2.93 -7.93 3.47
N LEU A 16 4.23 -7.63 3.63
CA LEU A 16 4.74 -6.84 4.75
C LEU A 16 4.16 -5.42 4.73
N TRP A 17 4.01 -4.82 3.56
CA TRP A 17 3.46 -3.48 3.39
C TRP A 17 1.99 -3.42 3.83
N HIS A 18 1.14 -4.25 3.24
CA HIS A 18 -0.29 -4.27 3.55
C HIS A 18 -0.57 -4.77 4.98
N ALA A 19 0.19 -5.74 5.50
CA ALA A 19 0.08 -6.16 6.90
C ALA A 19 0.51 -5.04 7.86
N SER A 20 1.56 -4.29 7.53
CA SER A 20 1.97 -3.13 8.30
C SER A 20 0.90 -2.04 8.27
N ALA A 21 0.31 -1.74 7.11
CA ALA A 21 -0.79 -0.79 6.98
C ALA A 21 -2.00 -1.20 7.83
N PHE A 22 -2.39 -2.48 7.78
CA PHE A 22 -3.44 -3.03 8.65
C PHE A 22 -3.14 -2.78 10.13
N ILE A 23 -1.98 -3.22 10.62
CA ILE A 23 -1.65 -3.09 12.05
C ILE A 23 -1.61 -1.62 12.49
N HIS A 24 -0.97 -0.77 11.69
CA HIS A 24 -0.74 0.62 12.07
C HIS A 24 -2.00 1.48 11.92
N PHE A 25 -2.81 1.26 10.89
CA PHE A 25 -4.00 2.06 10.66
C PHE A 25 -5.22 1.54 11.42
N SER A 26 -5.32 0.25 11.72
CA SER A 26 -6.45 -0.29 12.50
C SER A 26 -6.26 -0.19 14.02
N PHE A 27 -5.03 -0.21 14.54
CA PHE A 27 -4.80 -0.30 15.99
C PHE A 27 -3.86 0.79 16.55
N ARG A 28 -3.23 1.60 15.69
CA ARG A 28 -2.26 2.62 16.10
C ARG A 28 -2.54 3.99 15.48
N GLN A 29 -3.81 4.32 15.28
CA GLN A 29 -4.28 5.55 14.63
C GLN A 29 -3.61 6.80 15.21
N LYS A 30 -3.71 6.99 16.54
CA LYS A 30 -3.11 8.14 17.24
C LYS A 30 -1.62 8.28 16.98
N PHE A 31 -0.89 7.17 17.12
CA PHE A 31 0.55 7.13 16.86
C PHE A 31 0.88 7.49 15.40
N MET A 32 0.14 6.94 14.45
CA MET A 32 0.36 7.21 13.02
C MET A 32 0.03 8.65 12.65
N MET A 33 -1.06 9.20 13.20
CA MET A 33 -1.41 10.61 13.05
C MET A 33 -0.31 11.50 13.60
N HIS A 34 0.18 11.22 14.81
CA HIS A 34 1.27 12.00 15.39
C HIS A 34 2.56 11.90 14.56
N LYS A 35 2.88 10.72 14.04
CA LYS A 35 4.15 10.45 13.36
C LYS A 35 4.19 10.96 11.93
N LEU A 36 3.08 10.87 11.20
CA LEU A 36 3.05 11.08 9.76
C LEU A 36 2.17 12.26 9.34
N ALA A 37 1.28 12.73 10.21
CA ALA A 37 0.43 13.85 9.87
C ALA A 37 1.19 15.18 10.04
N LYS A 38 1.11 16.05 9.04
CA LYS A 38 1.53 17.46 9.13
C LYS A 38 0.57 18.36 9.94
N ARG A 39 -0.33 17.78 10.75
CA ARG A 39 -1.36 18.53 11.51
C ARG A 39 -0.75 19.50 12.51
N PRO A 40 0.27 19.11 13.31
CA PRO A 40 0.92 20.03 14.24
C PRO A 40 1.53 21.26 13.57
N GLN A 41 1.90 21.16 12.28
CA GLN A 41 2.51 22.24 11.50
C GLN A 41 1.50 23.04 10.68
N SER A 42 0.20 22.74 10.79
CA SER A 42 -0.84 23.46 10.06
C SER A 42 -0.96 24.91 10.54
N LYS A 43 -1.09 25.84 9.58
CA LYS A 43 -1.37 27.26 9.86
C LYS A 43 -2.81 27.49 10.33
N THR A 44 -3.70 26.50 10.15
CA THR A 44 -5.10 26.60 10.53
C THR A 44 -5.29 26.12 11.98
N PRO A 45 -5.71 26.98 12.93
CA PRO A 45 -5.78 26.63 14.35
C PRO A 45 -6.66 25.42 14.66
N SER A 46 -7.80 25.26 13.97
CA SER A 46 -8.70 24.12 14.16
C SER A 46 -8.10 22.77 13.74
N ILE A 47 -7.03 22.79 12.93
CA ILE A 47 -6.33 21.58 12.50
C ILE A 47 -5.15 21.30 13.43
N SER A 48 -4.36 22.33 13.77
CA SER A 48 -3.19 22.19 14.63
C SER A 48 -3.52 21.91 16.09
N SER A 49 -4.71 22.31 16.56
CA SER A 49 -5.23 21.96 17.89
C SER A 49 -5.55 20.47 18.06
N LEU A 50 -5.61 19.71 16.97
CA LEU A 50 -5.93 18.28 16.96
C LEU A 50 -4.79 17.51 16.28
N PRO A 51 -3.58 17.47 16.86
CA PRO A 51 -2.40 16.87 16.23
C PRO A 51 -2.57 15.37 15.94
N GLU A 52 -3.33 14.66 16.78
CA GLU A 52 -3.64 13.23 16.63
C GLU A 52 -4.86 12.96 15.74
N GLY A 53 -5.50 13.99 15.20
CA GLY A 53 -6.80 13.88 14.54
C GLY A 53 -7.98 13.84 15.52
N ASP A 54 -9.17 13.77 14.96
CA ASP A 54 -10.44 13.57 15.68
C ASP A 54 -10.97 12.14 15.41
N PRO A 55 -12.08 11.71 16.05
CA PRO A 55 -12.63 10.38 15.86
C PRO A 55 -12.91 10.02 14.39
N TRP A 56 -13.35 10.98 13.57
CA TRP A 56 -13.60 10.74 12.15
C TRP A 56 -12.33 10.36 11.39
N HIS A 57 -11.20 10.98 11.70
CA HIS A 57 -9.91 10.58 11.12
C HIS A 57 -9.53 9.15 11.54
N HIS A 58 -9.81 8.77 12.79
CA HIS A 58 -9.49 7.44 13.30
C HIS A 58 -10.38 6.36 12.66
N ASP A 59 -11.64 6.66 12.39
CA ASP A 59 -12.56 5.76 11.69
C ASP A 59 -12.13 5.53 10.23
N ILE A 60 -11.75 6.60 9.52
CA ILE A 60 -11.20 6.47 8.15
C ILE A 60 -9.92 5.64 8.17
N MET A 61 -9.02 5.92 9.11
CA MET A 61 -7.80 5.12 9.26
C MET A 61 -8.10 3.65 9.54
N ALA A 62 -9.04 3.36 10.44
CA ALA A 62 -9.42 1.99 10.74
C ALA A 62 -9.95 1.29 9.48
N TYR A 63 -10.82 1.96 8.72
CA TYR A 63 -11.34 1.47 7.45
C TYR A 63 -10.21 1.18 6.44
N LEU A 64 -9.27 2.12 6.27
CA LEU A 64 -8.08 1.94 5.43
C LEU A 64 -7.19 0.80 5.95
N GLY A 65 -7.09 0.58 7.25
CA GLY A 65 -6.38 -0.57 7.79
C GLY A 65 -7.06 -1.89 7.42
N TYR A 66 -8.39 -1.97 7.58
CA TYR A 66 -9.14 -3.20 7.30
C TYR A 66 -9.17 -3.57 5.81
N ILE A 67 -9.23 -2.60 4.89
CA ILE A 67 -9.20 -2.92 3.45
C ILE A 67 -7.86 -3.56 3.03
N ASN A 68 -6.76 -3.23 3.73
CA ASN A 68 -5.44 -3.80 3.48
C ASN A 68 -5.34 -5.30 3.84
N VAL A 69 -6.27 -5.86 4.64
CA VAL A 69 -6.26 -7.29 4.98
C VAL A 69 -6.39 -8.16 3.73
N GLY A 70 -7.28 -7.82 2.81
CA GLY A 70 -7.47 -8.57 1.57
C GLY A 70 -6.21 -8.62 0.72
N TYR A 71 -5.51 -7.48 0.59
CA TYR A 71 -4.27 -7.38 -0.16
C TYR A 71 -3.12 -8.14 0.51
N ALA A 72 -3.02 -8.07 1.84
CA ALA A 72 -2.05 -8.86 2.60
C ALA A 72 -2.29 -10.36 2.41
N VAL A 73 -3.53 -10.83 2.50
CA VAL A 73 -3.89 -12.24 2.28
C VAL A 73 -3.56 -12.67 0.85
N LEU A 74 -3.92 -11.87 -0.16
CA LEU A 74 -3.62 -12.16 -1.56
C LEU A 74 -2.10 -12.32 -1.78
N ALA A 75 -1.30 -11.36 -1.32
CA ALA A 75 0.16 -11.42 -1.41
C ALA A 75 0.73 -12.62 -0.65
N GLY A 76 0.20 -12.94 0.53
CA GLY A 76 0.62 -14.08 1.33
C GLY A 76 0.35 -15.43 0.68
N ILE A 77 -0.84 -15.61 0.07
CA ILE A 77 -1.19 -16.83 -0.66
C ILE A 77 -0.27 -17.02 -1.86
N ARG A 78 -0.01 -15.96 -2.65
CA ARG A 78 0.91 -16.04 -3.78
C ARG A 78 2.33 -16.34 -3.33
N LEU A 79 2.84 -15.66 -2.29
CA LEU A 79 4.15 -15.96 -1.70
C LEU A 79 4.26 -17.42 -1.26
N TRP A 80 3.23 -17.94 -0.60
CA TRP A 80 3.18 -19.33 -0.16
C TRP A 80 3.20 -20.32 -1.33
N SER A 81 2.42 -20.08 -2.39
CA SER A 81 2.43 -20.88 -3.62
C SER A 81 3.84 -20.96 -4.23
N HIS A 82 4.48 -19.79 -4.40
CA HIS A 82 5.84 -19.68 -4.93
C HIS A 82 6.89 -20.33 -4.01
N THR A 83 6.65 -20.44 -2.71
CA THR A 83 7.60 -21.01 -1.75
C THR A 83 7.46 -22.54 -1.64
N LYS A 84 6.23 -23.06 -1.65
CA LYS A 84 5.96 -24.49 -1.41
C LYS A 84 5.97 -25.34 -2.67
N ASN A 85 5.50 -24.81 -3.81
CA ASN A 85 5.36 -25.59 -5.04
C ASN A 85 5.98 -24.83 -6.23
N PRO A 86 7.32 -24.82 -6.36
CA PRO A 86 8.02 -24.04 -7.39
C PRO A 86 7.60 -24.41 -8.82
N THR A 87 7.25 -25.68 -9.04
CA THR A 87 6.82 -26.24 -10.33
C THR A 87 5.39 -25.86 -10.73
N LEU A 88 4.48 -25.68 -9.77
CA LEU A 88 3.13 -25.13 -10.04
C LEU A 88 3.20 -23.62 -10.27
N ALA A 89 4.08 -22.92 -9.54
CA ALA A 89 4.27 -21.48 -9.67
C ALA A 89 4.73 -21.05 -11.07
N THR A 90 5.53 -21.87 -11.76
CA THR A 90 5.95 -21.62 -13.16
C THR A 90 4.82 -21.73 -14.19
N SER A 91 3.70 -22.39 -13.85
CA SER A 91 2.52 -22.51 -14.74
C SER A 91 1.40 -21.50 -14.44
N GLU A 92 1.55 -20.70 -13.39
CA GLU A 92 0.49 -19.78 -12.90
C GLU A 92 0.74 -18.31 -13.25
N THR A 93 1.38 -18.04 -14.40
CA THR A 93 1.68 -16.67 -14.85
C THR A 93 0.44 -15.78 -14.86
N ASP A 94 -0.71 -16.29 -15.31
CA ASP A 94 -1.96 -15.51 -15.37
C ASP A 94 -2.46 -15.11 -13.98
N LEU A 95 -2.29 -15.98 -12.97
CA LEU A 95 -2.65 -15.67 -11.59
C LEU A 95 -1.69 -14.67 -10.97
N ASP A 96 -0.41 -14.73 -11.33
CA ASP A 96 0.56 -13.73 -10.89
C ASP A 96 0.26 -12.35 -11.49
N VAL A 97 -0.07 -12.30 -12.79
CA VAL A 97 -0.48 -11.08 -13.49
C VAL A 97 -1.74 -10.50 -12.85
N LEU A 98 -2.77 -11.32 -12.60
CA LEU A 98 -4.00 -10.86 -11.95
C LEU A 98 -3.72 -10.34 -10.53
N ALA A 99 -2.97 -11.09 -9.73
CA ALA A 99 -2.68 -10.71 -8.35
C ALA A 99 -1.88 -9.40 -8.29
N LEU A 100 -0.84 -9.26 -9.11
CA LEU A 100 -0.01 -8.05 -9.18
C LEU A 100 -0.77 -6.88 -9.80
N ALA A 101 -1.70 -7.10 -10.73
CA ALA A 101 -2.57 -6.02 -11.19
C ALA A 101 -3.46 -5.48 -10.06
N ILE A 102 -4.04 -6.36 -9.25
CA ILE A 102 -4.87 -5.97 -8.09
C ILE A 102 -4.03 -5.22 -7.05
N LEU A 103 -2.86 -5.76 -6.67
CA LEU A 103 -1.95 -5.12 -5.71
C LEU A 103 -1.43 -3.78 -6.25
N GLY A 104 -1.02 -3.74 -7.51
CA GLY A 104 -0.55 -2.54 -8.18
C GLY A 104 -1.61 -1.44 -8.21
N ILE A 105 -2.87 -1.77 -8.51
CA ILE A 105 -4.00 -0.82 -8.47
C ILE A 105 -4.27 -0.36 -7.04
N ALA A 106 -4.22 -1.25 -6.05
CA ALA A 106 -4.42 -0.90 -4.64
C ALA A 106 -3.38 0.13 -4.18
N ASN A 107 -2.10 -0.12 -4.47
CA ASN A 107 -1.00 0.81 -4.19
C ASN A 107 -1.14 2.11 -5.01
N ALA A 108 -1.50 2.02 -6.29
CA ALA A 108 -1.59 3.18 -7.19
C ALA A 108 -2.70 4.14 -6.75
N SER A 109 -3.85 3.61 -6.32
CA SER A 109 -4.98 4.40 -5.85
C SER A 109 -4.62 5.20 -4.59
N GLN A 110 -3.84 4.61 -3.67
CA GLN A 110 -3.36 5.27 -2.46
C GLN A 110 -2.30 6.33 -2.78
N ALA A 111 -1.31 6.00 -3.62
CA ALA A 111 -0.31 6.96 -4.07
C ALA A 111 -0.95 8.17 -4.80
N TRP A 112 -1.90 7.91 -5.70
CA TRP A 112 -2.62 8.95 -6.43
C TRP A 112 -3.41 9.87 -5.49
N ALA A 113 -4.17 9.29 -4.56
CA ALA A 113 -4.92 10.08 -3.58
C ALA A 113 -3.99 10.99 -2.76
N ASN A 114 -2.81 10.49 -2.40
CA ASN A 114 -1.81 11.23 -1.63
C ASN A 114 -1.13 12.36 -2.43
N PHE A 115 -0.75 12.09 -3.69
CA PHE A 115 -0.11 13.09 -4.55
C PHE A 115 -1.08 14.14 -5.11
N VAL A 116 -2.28 13.74 -5.50
CA VAL A 116 -3.16 14.58 -6.33
C VAL A 116 -4.30 15.20 -5.53
N LEU A 117 -4.93 14.45 -4.63
CA LEU A 117 -6.10 14.94 -3.88
C LEU A 117 -5.69 15.57 -2.54
N SER A 118 -4.78 14.92 -1.82
CA SER A 118 -4.44 15.27 -0.44
C SER A 118 -3.39 16.38 -0.35
N ALA A 119 -2.37 16.34 -1.21
CA ALA A 119 -1.29 17.33 -1.19
C ALA A 119 -1.76 18.78 -1.43
N PRO A 120 -2.67 19.08 -2.37
CA PRO A 120 -3.13 20.46 -2.61
C PRO A 120 -4.18 20.93 -1.59
N SER A 121 -5.01 20.01 -1.11
CA SER A 121 -6.15 20.36 -0.26
C SER A 121 -5.77 20.53 1.21
N GLY A 122 -4.68 19.88 1.66
CA GLY A 122 -4.29 19.88 3.07
C GLY A 122 -5.35 19.29 4.01
N ARG A 123 -6.39 18.62 3.47
CA ARG A 123 -7.51 18.05 4.23
C ARG A 123 -7.16 16.69 4.80
N TRP A 124 -6.44 15.89 4.03
CA TRP A 124 -5.88 14.61 4.46
C TRP A 124 -4.38 14.79 4.67
N ILE A 125 -3.97 14.72 5.93
CA ILE A 125 -2.70 15.31 6.36
C ILE A 125 -1.65 14.23 6.66
N MET A 126 -2.06 12.97 6.71
CA MET A 126 -1.19 11.80 6.72
C MET A 126 -0.84 11.42 5.30
N GLY A 127 0.41 11.02 5.03
CA GLY A 127 0.74 10.47 3.72
C GLY A 127 0.73 11.52 2.61
N THR A 128 1.39 12.69 2.77
CA THR A 128 1.40 13.72 1.71
C THR A 128 2.76 13.95 1.06
N GLY A 129 2.81 13.85 -0.27
CA GLY A 129 3.98 14.14 -1.09
C GLY A 129 5.01 13.00 -1.06
N LEU A 130 6.25 13.30 -0.65
CA LEU A 130 7.35 12.31 -0.58
C LEU A 130 7.48 11.67 0.80
N ASP A 131 6.38 11.51 1.53
CA ASP A 131 6.43 10.78 2.79
C ASP A 131 6.58 9.27 2.54
N ARG A 132 6.86 8.54 3.61
CA ARG A 132 7.19 7.11 3.55
C ARG A 132 6.06 6.23 3.02
N ILE A 133 4.79 6.57 3.32
CA ILE A 133 3.64 5.79 2.83
C ILE A 133 3.55 5.96 1.33
N THR A 134 3.48 7.21 0.87
CA THR A 134 3.31 7.53 -0.56
C THR A 134 4.45 6.98 -1.41
N VAL A 135 5.69 7.04 -0.92
CA VAL A 135 6.85 6.48 -1.63
C VAL A 135 6.76 4.95 -1.72
N LEU A 136 6.34 4.27 -0.65
CA LEU A 136 6.20 2.80 -0.67
C LEU A 136 5.06 2.35 -1.59
N ASP A 137 3.91 3.04 -1.55
CA ASP A 137 2.81 2.79 -2.48
C ASP A 137 3.27 2.97 -3.94
N ALA A 138 3.94 4.09 -4.26
CA ALA A 138 4.44 4.34 -5.60
C ALA A 138 5.48 3.29 -6.05
N LEU A 139 6.38 2.86 -5.15
CA LEU A 139 7.36 1.82 -5.43
C LEU A 139 6.66 0.49 -5.79
N PHE A 140 5.72 0.03 -4.96
CA PHE A 140 5.02 -1.22 -5.24
C PHE A 140 4.14 -1.12 -6.49
N THR A 141 3.49 0.02 -6.75
CA THR A 141 2.80 0.26 -8.03
C THR A 141 3.72 0.05 -9.23
N ILE A 142 4.93 0.63 -9.20
CA ILE A 142 5.88 0.52 -10.31
C ILE A 142 6.35 -0.92 -10.48
N LEU A 143 6.71 -1.60 -9.38
CA LEU A 143 7.22 -2.98 -9.44
C LEU A 143 6.14 -3.96 -9.89
N ASP A 144 4.93 -3.86 -9.33
CA ASP A 144 3.78 -4.70 -9.71
C ASP A 144 3.39 -4.45 -11.17
N GLY A 145 3.30 -3.18 -11.57
CA GLY A 145 2.98 -2.76 -12.94
C GLY A 145 4.03 -3.18 -13.96
N TYR A 146 5.32 -3.17 -13.58
CA TYR A 146 6.40 -3.67 -14.43
C TYR A 146 6.22 -5.15 -14.77
N VAL A 147 5.91 -5.98 -13.77
CA VAL A 147 5.66 -7.42 -13.99
C VAL A 147 4.46 -7.60 -14.91
N VAL A 148 3.34 -6.93 -14.62
CA VAL A 148 2.12 -7.01 -15.45
C VAL A 148 2.39 -6.59 -16.89
N ALA A 149 3.04 -5.45 -17.10
CA ALA A 149 3.37 -4.95 -18.44
C ALA A 149 4.33 -5.90 -19.18
N SER A 150 5.34 -6.43 -18.50
CA SER A 150 6.29 -7.36 -19.11
C SER A 150 5.60 -8.64 -19.60
N SER A 151 4.64 -9.16 -18.84
CA SER A 151 3.88 -10.37 -19.20
C SER A 151 2.92 -10.13 -20.37
N ILE A 152 2.33 -8.94 -20.50
CA ILE A 152 1.40 -8.60 -21.60
C ILE A 152 2.16 -8.30 -22.89
N ILE A 153 3.29 -7.58 -22.80
CA ILE A 153 4.05 -7.10 -23.96
C ILE A 153 5.08 -8.15 -24.44
N GLY A 154 5.35 -9.19 -23.63
CA GLY A 154 6.30 -10.24 -23.96
C GLY A 154 7.76 -9.86 -23.74
N LEU A 155 8.03 -9.01 -22.72
CA LEU A 155 9.39 -8.57 -22.33
C LEU A 155 10.10 -9.56 -21.37
#